data_AF-A0A3D6DGX5-F1
#
_entry.id   AF-A0A3D6DGX5-F1
#
_cell.length_a   1.000
_cell.length_b   1.000
_cell.length_c   1.000
_cell.angle_alpha   90.00
_cell.angle_beta   90.00
_cell.angle_gamma   90.00
#
_symmetry.space_group_name_H-M   'P 1'
#
loop_
_entity.id
_entity.type
_entity.pdbx_description
1 polymer ?
#
loop_
_entity_poly.entity_id
_entity_poly.type
_entity_poly.pdbx_seq_one_letter_code
_entity_poly.pdbx_strand_id
1 'polypeptide(L)'
;MNAWVAQRADKALQEARAGNPKALDRLMRVALPFNRPHRIGIIEVNEEAVKVSLPERRSNRNHLGGMHACAIATALEFSSGASVLIELGMRDYRIIMSRIEVDYLAKPQGNCTATSKRNTPEVQGLSDVLQKEGVARVQLSAALHDARGEHCAQALVHWHLKVWGNRG
;
A
#
# COMPACT_ATOMS: atom_id res chain seq x y z
N MET A 1 21.56 0.90 -3.30
CA MET A 1 20.60 1.05 -4.41
C MET A 1 21.32 1.91 -5.44
N ASN A 2 21.47 1.46 -6.68
CA ASN A 2 22.20 2.24 -7.69
C ASN A 2 21.50 3.59 -7.90
N ALA A 3 22.25 4.68 -8.06
CA ALA A 3 21.71 6.06 -8.13
C ALA A 3 20.59 6.21 -9.19
N TRP A 4 20.71 5.48 -10.31
CA TRP A 4 19.70 5.42 -11.36
C TRP A 4 18.37 4.78 -10.92
N VAL A 5 18.41 3.74 -10.09
CA VAL A 5 17.20 3.09 -9.55
C VAL A 5 16.49 4.04 -8.59
N ALA A 6 17.25 4.78 -7.78
CA ALA A 6 16.72 5.81 -6.89
C ALA A 6 16.04 6.95 -7.68
N GLN A 7 16.69 7.45 -8.73
CA GLN A 7 16.11 8.52 -9.55
C GLN A 7 14.82 8.10 -10.27
N ARG A 8 14.76 6.85 -10.76
CA ARG A 8 13.52 6.31 -11.37
C ARG A 8 12.41 6.12 -10.35
N ALA A 9 12.76 5.73 -9.12
CA ALA A 9 11.83 5.64 -8.00
C ALA A 9 11.24 7.01 -7.64
N ASP A 10 12.07 8.05 -7.53
CA ASP A 10 11.63 9.41 -7.20
C ASP A 10 10.71 9.98 -8.29
N LYS A 11 11.06 9.80 -9.56
CA LYS A 11 10.20 10.22 -10.68
C LYS A 11 8.85 9.49 -10.66
N ALA A 12 8.85 8.18 -10.42
CA ALA A 12 7.61 7.41 -10.34
C ALA A 12 6.70 7.87 -9.18
N LEU A 13 7.29 8.24 -8.05
CA LEU A 13 6.56 8.82 -6.92
C LEU A 13 5.98 10.20 -7.26
N GLN A 14 6.74 11.08 -7.93
CA GLN A 14 6.24 12.38 -8.38
C GLN A 14 5.07 12.24 -9.37
N GLU A 15 5.19 11.35 -10.36
CA GLU A 15 4.10 11.05 -11.30
C GLU A 15 2.87 10.49 -10.58
N ALA A 16 3.05 9.62 -9.60
CA ALA A 16 1.96 9.08 -8.79
C ALA A 16 1.25 10.19 -7.98
N ARG A 17 2.01 11.07 -7.32
CA ARG A 17 1.45 12.23 -6.59
C ARG A 17 0.64 13.17 -7.50
N ALA A 18 1.02 13.25 -8.77
CA ALA A 18 0.32 14.01 -9.81
C ALA A 18 -0.84 13.25 -10.47
N GLY A 19 -1.23 12.08 -9.95
CA GLY A 19 -2.39 11.32 -10.43
C GLY A 19 -2.07 10.21 -11.43
N ASN A 20 -0.79 9.95 -11.75
CA ASN A 20 -0.38 8.91 -12.69
C ASN A 20 0.47 7.82 -12.00
N PRO A 21 -0.16 6.79 -11.39
CA PRO A 21 0.57 5.78 -10.64
C PRO A 21 1.22 4.69 -11.49
N LYS A 22 1.12 4.72 -12.83
CA LYS A 22 1.55 3.60 -13.70
C LYS A 22 3.03 3.23 -13.53
N ALA A 23 3.90 4.23 -13.41
CA ALA A 23 5.33 4.01 -13.21
C ALA A 23 5.60 3.40 -11.82
N LEU A 24 4.89 3.89 -10.80
CA LEU A 24 5.00 3.38 -9.43
C LEU A 24 4.46 1.95 -9.32
N ASP A 25 3.30 1.64 -9.89
CA ASP A 25 2.75 0.28 -9.93
C ASP A 25 3.73 -0.70 -10.59
N ARG A 26 4.31 -0.32 -11.73
CA ARG A 26 5.31 -1.15 -12.42
C ARG A 26 6.52 -1.42 -11.53
N LEU A 27 6.99 -0.41 -10.80
CA LEU A 27 8.09 -0.55 -9.86
C LEU A 27 7.73 -1.47 -8.70
N MET A 28 6.57 -1.26 -8.07
CA MET A 28 6.09 -2.05 -6.94
C MET A 28 5.85 -3.51 -7.33
N ARG A 29 5.38 -3.77 -8.56
CA ARG A 29 5.28 -5.12 -9.11
C ARG A 29 6.62 -5.84 -9.16
N VAL A 30 7.74 -5.14 -9.33
CA VAL A 30 9.08 -5.74 -9.28
C VAL A 30 9.56 -5.89 -7.84
N ALA A 31 9.35 -4.87 -7.01
CA ALA A 31 9.80 -4.83 -5.62
C ALA A 31 9.04 -5.82 -4.70
N LEU A 32 7.76 -6.05 -4.96
CA LEU A 32 6.86 -6.93 -4.21
C LEU A 32 6.52 -8.16 -5.04
N PRO A 33 7.39 -9.20 -5.07
CA PRO A 33 7.20 -10.37 -5.92
C PRO A 33 5.89 -11.11 -5.64
N PHE A 34 5.39 -11.04 -4.40
CA PHE A 34 4.10 -11.61 -4.01
C PHE A 34 2.92 -10.99 -4.79
N ASN A 35 2.94 -9.68 -5.07
CA ASN A 35 1.82 -9.03 -5.76
C ASN A 35 1.70 -9.43 -7.24
N ARG A 36 2.80 -9.90 -7.86
CA ARG A 36 2.85 -10.29 -9.28
C ARG A 36 1.86 -11.41 -9.64
N PRO A 37 1.90 -12.61 -9.02
CA PRO A 37 0.96 -13.67 -9.31
C PRO A 37 -0.48 -13.28 -8.94
N HIS A 38 -0.69 -12.40 -7.96
CA HIS A 38 -2.02 -11.96 -7.54
C HIS A 38 -2.59 -10.80 -8.38
N ARG A 39 -1.77 -10.18 -9.24
CA ARG A 39 -2.11 -8.95 -10.00
C ARG A 39 -2.64 -7.82 -9.12
N ILE A 40 -2.20 -7.78 -7.86
CA ILE A 40 -2.47 -6.67 -6.96
C ILE A 40 -1.61 -5.49 -7.42
N GLY A 41 -2.21 -4.29 -7.52
CA GLY A 41 -1.53 -3.14 -8.09
C GLY A 41 -2.22 -1.82 -7.82
N ILE A 42 -1.45 -0.73 -7.83
CA ILE A 42 -1.93 0.63 -7.60
C ILE A 42 -2.67 1.10 -8.86
N ILE A 43 -3.93 1.50 -8.70
CA ILE A 43 -4.79 1.95 -9.82
C ILE A 43 -5.08 3.44 -9.78
N GLU A 44 -5.05 4.06 -8.59
CA GLU A 44 -5.33 5.48 -8.43
C GLU A 44 -4.54 6.03 -7.24
N VAL A 45 -4.02 7.24 -7.42
CA VAL A 45 -3.45 8.06 -6.36
C VAL A 45 -4.02 9.45 -6.59
N ASN A 46 -4.71 10.00 -5.60
CA ASN A 46 -5.24 11.36 -5.65
C ASN A 46 -4.84 12.10 -4.36
N GLU A 47 -5.42 13.27 -4.09
CA GLU A 47 -5.11 14.06 -2.90
C GLU A 47 -5.64 13.43 -1.60
N GLU A 48 -6.70 12.63 -1.67
CA GLU A 48 -7.39 12.07 -0.50
C GLU A 48 -7.02 10.61 -0.22
N ALA A 49 -6.62 9.85 -1.24
CA ALA A 49 -6.51 8.41 -1.12
C ALA A 49 -5.55 7.76 -2.11
N VAL A 50 -5.15 6.53 -1.76
CA VAL A 50 -4.48 5.56 -2.62
C VAL A 50 -5.38 4.35 -2.79
N LYS A 51 -5.62 3.94 -4.04
CA LYS A 51 -6.44 2.78 -4.38
C LYS A 51 -5.61 1.69 -5.04
N VAL A 52 -5.84 0.46 -4.59
CA VAL A 52 -5.21 -0.76 -5.06
C VAL A 52 -6.29 -1.71 -5.57
N SER A 53 -6.06 -2.29 -6.74
CA SER A 53 -6.92 -3.34 -7.29
C SER A 53 -6.57 -4.71 -6.73
N LEU A 54 -7.59 -5.52 -6.49
CA LEU A 54 -7.50 -6.95 -6.23
C LEU A 54 -8.44 -7.68 -7.20
N PRO A 55 -7.92 -8.22 -8.32
CA PRO A 55 -8.77 -8.83 -9.33
C PRO A 55 -9.31 -10.20 -8.89
N GLU A 56 -10.52 -10.51 -9.34
CA GLU A 56 -11.10 -11.84 -9.20
C GLU A 56 -10.42 -12.80 -10.19
N ARG A 57 -9.66 -13.74 -9.66
CA ARG A 57 -8.96 -14.73 -10.49
C ARG A 57 -8.60 -15.97 -9.68
N ARG A 58 -8.31 -17.06 -10.38
CA ARG A 58 -7.99 -18.37 -9.77
C ARG A 58 -6.91 -18.29 -8.68
N SER A 59 -5.85 -17.51 -8.89
CA SER A 59 -4.76 -17.35 -7.91
C SER A 59 -5.17 -16.62 -6.63
N ASN A 60 -6.32 -15.94 -6.64
CA ASN A 60 -6.81 -15.12 -5.52
C ASN A 60 -8.06 -15.75 -4.89
N ARG A 61 -8.47 -16.95 -5.32
CA ARG A 61 -9.64 -17.64 -4.77
C ARG A 61 -9.26 -18.52 -3.59
N ASN A 62 -10.17 -18.65 -2.62
CA ASN A 62 -10.11 -19.64 -1.57
C ASN A 62 -10.73 -20.98 -2.02
N HIS A 63 -10.70 -21.98 -1.13
CA HIS A 63 -11.27 -23.31 -1.35
C HIS A 63 -12.80 -23.32 -1.48
N LEU A 64 -13.48 -22.21 -1.17
CA LEU A 64 -14.93 -22.01 -1.33
C LEU A 64 -15.28 -21.20 -2.60
N GLY A 65 -14.30 -20.96 -3.47
CA GLY A 65 -14.47 -20.22 -4.73
C GLY A 65 -14.61 -18.71 -4.60
N GLY A 66 -14.60 -18.15 -3.38
CA GLY A 66 -14.62 -16.70 -3.13
C GLY A 66 -13.21 -16.10 -3.06
N MET A 67 -13.10 -14.79 -2.87
CA MET A 67 -11.82 -14.11 -2.68
C MET A 67 -11.09 -14.64 -1.42
N HIS A 68 -9.80 -14.92 -1.52
CA HIS A 68 -8.99 -15.42 -0.42
C HIS A 68 -8.76 -14.34 0.65
N ALA A 69 -8.93 -14.70 1.92
CA ALA A 69 -8.77 -13.77 3.04
C ALA A 69 -7.40 -13.10 3.04
N CYS A 70 -6.31 -13.86 2.86
CA CYS A 70 -4.97 -13.26 2.76
C CYS A 70 -4.78 -12.38 1.53
N ALA A 71 -5.49 -12.61 0.41
CA ALA A 71 -5.40 -11.72 -0.76
C ALA A 71 -6.08 -10.37 -0.48
N ILE A 72 -7.21 -10.38 0.24
CA ILE A 72 -7.87 -9.20 0.79
C ILE A 72 -6.93 -8.46 1.75
N ALA A 73 -6.34 -9.17 2.71
CA ALA A 73 -5.40 -8.61 3.67
C ALA A 73 -4.19 -7.96 2.98
N THR A 74 -3.61 -8.61 1.95
CA THR A 74 -2.52 -8.02 1.16
C THR A 74 -2.95 -6.76 0.41
N ALA A 75 -4.16 -6.72 -0.17
CA ALA A 75 -4.62 -5.52 -0.86
C ALA A 75 -4.82 -4.34 0.10
N LEU A 76 -5.37 -4.60 1.30
CA LEU A 76 -5.54 -3.61 2.37
C LEU A 76 -4.20 -3.14 2.95
N GLU A 77 -3.28 -4.06 3.22
CA GLU A 77 -1.92 -3.77 3.65
C GLU A 77 -1.21 -2.90 2.60
N PHE A 78 -1.24 -3.31 1.34
CA PHE A 78 -0.50 -2.63 0.29
C PHE A 78 -1.06 -1.24 0.01
N SER A 79 -2.38 -1.01 0.06
CA SER A 79 -2.94 0.33 -0.10
C SER A 79 -2.49 1.28 1.02
N SER A 80 -2.45 0.79 2.27
CA SER A 80 -1.95 1.57 3.40
C SER A 80 -0.45 1.85 3.33
N GLY A 81 0.36 0.85 2.99
CA GLY A 81 1.81 0.99 2.85
C GLY A 81 2.19 1.89 1.68
N ALA A 82 1.44 1.81 0.57
CA ALA A 82 1.59 2.72 -0.57
C ALA A 82 1.27 4.16 -0.19
N SER A 83 0.29 4.42 0.68
CA SER A 83 0.01 5.76 1.21
C SER A 83 1.22 6.35 1.95
N VAL A 84 1.84 5.59 2.86
CA VAL A 84 3.06 6.01 3.55
C VAL A 84 4.22 6.22 2.57
N LEU A 85 4.41 5.28 1.64
CA LEU A 85 5.47 5.32 0.62
C LEU A 85 5.38 6.57 -0.27
N ILE A 86 4.16 6.92 -0.68
CA ILE A 86 3.92 8.07 -1.55
C ILE A 86 4.26 9.36 -0.83
N GLU A 87 4.06 9.48 0.48
CA GLU A 87 4.43 10.68 1.23
C GLU A 87 5.92 10.73 1.57
N LEU A 88 6.47 9.67 2.15
CA LEU A 88 7.85 9.66 2.65
C LEU A 88 8.92 9.40 1.58
N GLY A 89 8.54 8.74 0.48
CA GLY A 89 9.47 8.25 -0.52
C GLY A 89 10.21 6.97 -0.09
N MET A 90 11.07 6.47 -0.98
CA MET A 90 11.75 5.17 -0.84
C MET A 90 13.20 5.24 -0.38
N ARG A 91 13.79 6.44 -0.37
CA ARG A 91 15.24 6.59 -0.30
C ARG A 91 15.78 6.49 1.12
N ASP A 92 15.12 7.15 2.06
CA ASP A 92 15.70 7.44 3.38
C ASP A 92 15.12 6.59 4.50
N TYR A 93 14.03 5.86 4.23
CA TYR A 93 13.31 5.10 5.24
C TYR A 93 13.03 3.64 4.82
N ARG A 94 12.96 2.76 5.81
CA ARG A 94 12.37 1.42 5.74
C ARG A 94 10.96 1.47 6.31
N ILE A 95 10.02 0.91 5.58
CA ILE A 95 8.62 0.77 5.99
C ILE A 95 8.39 -0.70 6.33
N ILE A 96 8.05 -0.99 7.58
CA ILE A 96 7.91 -2.35 8.09
C ILE A 96 6.56 -2.48 8.79
N MET A 97 5.69 -3.36 8.29
CA MET A 97 4.45 -3.68 8.99
C MET A 97 4.77 -4.49 10.24
N SER A 98 4.28 -4.04 11.41
CA SER A 98 4.45 -4.74 12.69
C SER A 98 3.21 -5.51 13.12
N ARG A 99 2.02 -5.07 12.70
CA ARG A 99 0.73 -5.70 12.98
C ARG A 99 -0.29 -5.31 11.92
N ILE A 100 -1.20 -6.23 11.62
CA ILE A 100 -2.40 -5.96 10.83
C ILE A 100 -3.59 -6.66 11.49
N GLU A 101 -4.70 -5.95 11.56
CA GLU A 101 -5.99 -6.45 12.01
C GLU A 101 -6.96 -6.30 10.85
N VAL A 102 -7.73 -7.35 10.54
CA VAL A 102 -8.67 -7.34 9.41
C VAL A 102 -10.01 -7.88 9.88
N ASP A 103 -11.05 -7.07 9.69
CA ASP A 103 -12.43 -7.49 9.84
C ASP A 103 -12.99 -7.86 8.46
N TYR A 104 -13.54 -9.07 8.33
CA TYR A 104 -14.19 -9.54 7.10
C TYR A 104 -15.71 -9.43 7.28
N LEU A 105 -16.29 -8.41 6.67
CA LEU A 105 -17.68 -7.99 6.87
C LEU A 105 -18.65 -8.71 5.92
N ALA A 106 -18.24 -8.92 4.67
CA ALA A 106 -19.06 -9.56 3.65
C ALA A 106 -18.21 -10.35 2.64
N LYS A 107 -18.85 -11.29 1.92
CA LYS A 107 -18.21 -12.05 0.84
C LYS A 107 -18.13 -11.19 -0.43
N PRO A 108 -16.93 -10.80 -0.90
CA PRO A 108 -16.80 -9.96 -2.09
C PRO A 108 -17.28 -10.68 -3.35
N GLN A 109 -17.86 -9.92 -4.29
CA GLN A 109 -18.18 -10.38 -5.63
C GLN A 109 -17.40 -9.60 -6.69
N GLY A 110 -16.78 -10.32 -7.63
CA GLY A 110 -15.99 -9.70 -8.68
C GLY A 110 -14.67 -9.11 -8.16
N ASN A 111 -14.13 -8.18 -8.95
CA ASN A 111 -12.92 -7.45 -8.60
C ASN A 111 -13.16 -6.58 -7.36
N CYS A 112 -12.15 -6.45 -6.52
CA CYS A 112 -12.20 -5.60 -5.35
C CYS A 112 -11.23 -4.43 -5.48
N THR A 113 -11.54 -3.36 -4.75
CA THR A 113 -10.68 -2.18 -4.60
C THR A 113 -10.41 -1.95 -3.12
N ALA A 114 -9.14 -1.95 -2.74
CA ALA A 114 -8.67 -1.55 -1.42
C ALA A 114 -8.25 -0.08 -1.45
N THR A 115 -8.70 0.69 -0.47
CA THR A 115 -8.48 2.15 -0.39
C THR A 115 -7.91 2.49 0.98
N SER A 116 -6.84 3.29 1.00
CA SER A 116 -6.32 3.93 2.22
C SER A 116 -6.33 5.44 2.03
N LYS A 117 -6.62 6.18 3.10
CA LYS A 117 -6.49 7.63 3.08
C LYS A 117 -5.03 8.05 2.88
N ARG A 118 -4.85 9.19 2.22
CA ARG A 118 -3.60 9.90 1.99
C ARG A 118 -3.65 11.23 2.72
N ASN A 119 -2.48 11.86 2.91
CA ASN A 119 -2.38 13.22 3.47
C ASN A 119 -3.05 13.38 4.83
N THR A 120 -3.07 12.32 5.63
CA THR A 120 -3.56 12.43 7.00
C THR A 120 -2.49 13.11 7.86
N PRO A 121 -2.87 13.84 8.92
CA PRO A 121 -1.90 14.48 9.82
C PRO A 121 -0.84 13.51 10.35
N GLU A 122 -1.26 12.27 10.61
CA GLU A 122 -0.39 11.19 11.09
C GLU A 122 0.67 10.79 10.07
N VAL A 123 0.42 10.95 8.77
CA VAL A 123 1.39 10.64 7.71
C VAL A 123 2.27 11.84 7.38
N GLN A 124 1.69 13.05 7.33
CA GLN A 124 2.44 14.27 7.00
C GLN A 124 3.47 14.64 8.08
N GLY A 125 3.17 14.37 9.36
CA GLY A 125 4.08 14.62 10.48
C GLY A 125 5.26 13.64 10.61
N LEU A 126 5.29 12.55 9.83
CA LEU A 126 6.27 11.49 10.00
C LEU A 126 7.69 11.91 9.63
N SER A 127 7.85 12.78 8.64
CA SER A 127 9.17 13.26 8.20
C SER A 127 9.93 13.92 9.35
N ASP A 128 9.26 14.79 10.11
CA ASP A 128 9.88 15.51 11.23
C ASP A 128 10.25 14.57 12.39
N VAL A 129 9.38 13.61 12.69
CA VAL A 129 9.64 12.58 13.72
C VAL A 129 10.83 11.72 13.30
N LEU A 130 10.85 11.26 12.05
CA LEU A 130 11.94 10.43 11.53
C LEU A 130 13.28 11.16 11.51
N GLN A 131 13.31 12.46 11.20
CA GLN A 131 14.52 13.27 11.26
C GLN A 131 15.06 13.43 12.69
N LYS A 132 14.18 13.57 13.68
CA LYS A 132 14.57 13.78 15.09
C LYS A 132 14.92 12.49 15.82
N GLU A 133 14.12 11.45 15.64
CA GLU A 133 14.16 10.23 16.46
C GLU A 133 14.70 9.01 15.70
N GLY A 134 14.79 9.08 14.36
CA GLY A 134 15.23 7.97 13.52
C GLY A 134 14.21 6.84 13.38
N VAL A 135 13.11 6.89 14.12
CA VAL A 135 12.02 5.91 14.12
C VAL A 135 10.67 6.61 14.25
N ALA A 136 9.65 6.11 13.56
CA ALA A 136 8.27 6.53 13.75
C ALA A 136 7.33 5.33 13.71
N ARG A 137 6.17 5.46 14.36
CA ARG A 137 5.09 4.47 14.31
C ARG A 137 3.81 5.15 13.88
N VAL A 138 3.11 4.55 12.94
CA VAL A 138 1.83 5.07 12.45
C VAL A 138 0.84 3.93 12.25
N GLN A 139 -0.43 4.22 12.45
CA GLN A 139 -1.53 3.32 12.17
C GLN A 139 -2.36 3.90 11.04
N LEU A 140 -2.69 3.08 10.05
CA LEU A 140 -3.53 3.47 8.94
C LEU A 140 -4.67 2.50 8.73
N SER A 141 -5.86 3.06 8.51
CA SER A 141 -7.03 2.28 8.15
C SER A 141 -7.13 2.12 6.64
N ALA A 142 -7.51 0.92 6.20
CA ALA A 142 -7.85 0.63 4.82
C ALA A 142 -9.21 -0.05 4.73
N ALA A 143 -9.95 0.19 3.66
CA ALA A 143 -11.25 -0.41 3.39
C ALA A 143 -11.26 -1.07 2.02
N LEU A 144 -11.93 -2.21 1.90
CA LEU A 144 -12.05 -2.96 0.65
C LEU A 144 -13.51 -3.05 0.23
N HIS A 145 -13.78 -2.62 -0.99
CA HIS A 145 -15.10 -2.69 -1.62
C HIS A 145 -15.07 -3.64 -2.81
N ASP A 146 -16.16 -4.37 -3.05
CA ASP A 146 -16.31 -5.24 -4.21
C ASP A 146 -16.77 -4.49 -5.47
N ALA A 147 -17.01 -5.23 -6.56
CA ALA A 147 -17.40 -4.63 -7.85
C ALA A 147 -18.79 -3.98 -7.83
N ARG A 148 -19.60 -4.25 -6.80
CA ARG A 148 -20.94 -3.68 -6.60
C ARG A 148 -20.93 -2.53 -5.59
N GLY A 149 -19.76 -2.22 -5.01
CA GLY A 149 -19.59 -1.19 -4.00
C GLY A 149 -19.89 -1.67 -2.57
N GLU A 150 -20.03 -2.97 -2.33
CA GLU A 150 -20.25 -3.51 -0.98
C GLU A 150 -18.97 -3.40 -0.14
N HIS A 151 -19.06 -2.86 1.08
CA HIS A 151 -17.92 -2.81 2.00
C HIS A 151 -17.67 -4.19 2.60
N CYS A 152 -16.67 -4.90 2.07
CA CYS A 152 -16.49 -6.32 2.38
C CYS A 152 -15.45 -6.58 3.47
N ALA A 153 -14.47 -5.69 3.64
CA ALA A 153 -13.46 -5.83 4.68
C ALA A 153 -12.83 -4.48 5.01
N GLN A 154 -12.34 -4.36 6.24
CA GLN A 154 -11.56 -3.22 6.70
C GLN A 154 -10.34 -3.71 7.48
N ALA A 155 -9.27 -2.92 7.48
CA ALA A 155 -8.07 -3.23 8.23
C ALA A 155 -7.53 -2.01 8.97
N LEU A 156 -6.90 -2.29 10.12
CA LEU A 156 -5.98 -1.38 10.80
C LEU A 156 -4.57 -1.93 10.67
N VAL A 157 -3.69 -1.17 10.01
CA VAL A 157 -2.32 -1.58 9.70
C VAL A 157 -1.35 -0.73 10.51
N HIS A 158 -0.46 -1.39 11.25
CA HIS A 158 0.53 -0.77 12.12
C HIS A 158 1.89 -0.79 11.42
N TRP A 159 2.44 0.40 11.18
CA TRP A 159 3.68 0.60 10.46
C TRP A 159 4.78 1.09 11.39
N HIS A 160 5.95 0.47 11.28
CA HIS A 160 7.21 0.91 11.85
C HIS A 160 8.10 1.48 10.75
N LEU A 161 8.49 2.72 10.92
CA LEU A 161 9.29 3.48 9.98
C LEU A 161 10.66 3.70 10.62
N LYS A 162 11.72 3.39 9.89
CA LYS A 162 13.09 3.54 10.40
C LYS A 162 13.97 4.18 9.35
N VAL A 163 14.77 5.17 9.72
CA VAL A 163 15.80 5.71 8.84
C VAL A 163 16.76 4.58 8.44
N TRP A 164 17.22 4.56 7.19
CA TRP A 164 18.33 3.67 6.82
C TRP A 164 19.54 4.05 7.67
N GLY A 165 19.94 3.20 8.61
CA GLY A 165 21.19 3.40 9.35
C GLY A 165 22.35 3.62 8.37
N ASN A 166 23.30 4.49 8.75
CA ASN A 166 24.50 4.75 7.95
C ASN A 166 25.03 3.44 7.41
N ARG A 167 25.00 3.28 6.08
CA ARG A 167 25.78 2.24 5.42
C ARG A 167 27.23 2.71 5.54
N GLY A 168 27.85 2.40 6.69
CA GLY A 168 29.30 2.44 6.82
C GLY A 168 29.95 1.53 5.80
#